data_AF-A0AAW9S8F0-F1
#
_entry.id   AF-A0AAW9S8F0-F1
#
_cell.length_a   1.000
_cell.length_b   1.000
_cell.length_c   1.000
_cell.angle_alpha   90.00
_cell.angle_beta   90.00
_cell.angle_gamma   90.00
#
_symmetry.space_group_name_H-M   'P 1'
#
loop_
_entity.id
_entity.type
_entity.pdbx_description
1 polymer ?
#
loop_
_entity_poly.entity_id
_entity_poly.type
_entity_poly.pdbx_seq_one_letter_code
_entity_poly.pdbx_strand_id
1 'polypeptide(L)'
;MDLRDDLFQSFGELLYVIFNQDNGISDHQFQGIRQTLQQVSWGEEVYWSFQYEAQHHPEPEKLFYQVLDAFSQFGPQETYAPFFTLILHLIHQSESSDLKEQRLKKFERFRFLIMERFQNDQNIK
;
A
#
# COMPACT_ATOMS: atom_id res chain seq x y z
N MET A 1 14.28 1.86 -15.28
CA MET A 1 13.51 2.26 -14.10
C MET A 1 14.46 2.15 -12.91
N ASP A 2 14.50 3.16 -12.04
CA ASP A 2 15.28 3.11 -10.79
C ASP A 2 14.58 2.11 -9.85
N LEU A 3 15.32 1.28 -9.12
CA LEU A 3 14.78 0.33 -8.13
C LEU A 3 13.90 1.05 -7.08
N ARG A 4 14.17 2.31 -6.80
CA ARG A 4 13.33 3.12 -5.91
C ARG A 4 11.98 3.47 -6.50
N ASP A 5 11.91 3.75 -7.80
CA ASP A 5 10.66 4.07 -8.50
C ASP A 5 9.70 2.88 -8.43
N ASP A 6 10.23 1.67 -8.66
CA ASP A 6 9.47 0.41 -8.62
C ASP A 6 8.95 0.09 -7.20
N LEU A 7 9.71 0.46 -6.15
CA LEU A 7 9.29 0.32 -4.76
C LEU A 7 8.15 1.28 -4.41
N PHE A 8 8.26 2.56 -4.79
CA PHE A 8 7.23 3.55 -4.51
C PHE A 8 5.97 3.35 -5.36
N GLN A 9 6.11 2.80 -6.56
CA GLN A 9 4.99 2.28 -7.32
C GLN A 9 4.27 1.18 -6.52
N SER A 10 5.02 0.20 -6.01
CA SER A 10 4.43 -0.88 -5.21
C SER A 10 3.73 -0.36 -3.94
N PHE A 11 4.18 0.75 -3.36
CA PHE A 11 3.51 1.43 -2.25
C PHE A 11 2.15 2.00 -2.68
N GLY A 12 2.09 2.68 -3.83
CA GLY A 12 0.86 3.23 -4.37
C GLY A 12 -0.17 2.15 -4.70
N GLU A 13 0.29 1.07 -5.31
CA GLU A 13 -0.52 -0.12 -5.60
C GLU A 13 -1.09 -0.76 -4.32
N LEU A 14 -0.28 -0.89 -3.25
CA LEU A 14 -0.76 -1.42 -1.97
C LEU A 14 -1.86 -0.53 -1.36
N LEU A 15 -1.69 0.80 -1.43
CA LEU A 15 -2.71 1.73 -0.97
C LEU A 15 -4.01 1.53 -1.75
N TYR A 16 -3.94 1.35 -3.06
CA TYR A 16 -5.13 1.06 -3.86
C TYR A 16 -5.80 -0.24 -3.38
N VAL A 17 -5.06 -1.33 -3.24
CA VAL A 17 -5.60 -2.62 -2.79
C VAL A 17 -6.32 -2.51 -1.44
N ILE A 18 -5.73 -1.78 -0.50
CA ILE A 18 -6.28 -1.60 0.85
C ILE A 18 -7.54 -0.74 0.81
N PHE A 19 -7.47 0.43 0.16
CA PHE A 19 -8.50 1.47 0.23
C PHE A 19 -9.61 1.32 -0.81
N ASN A 20 -9.40 0.54 -1.88
CA ASN A 20 -10.42 0.26 -2.89
C ASN A 20 -11.58 -0.57 -2.31
N GLN A 21 -12.78 -0.20 -2.73
CA GLN A 21 -14.07 -0.78 -2.33
C GLN A 21 -14.98 -0.86 -3.56
N ASP A 22 -16.14 -1.51 -3.43
CA ASP A 22 -17.06 -1.74 -4.55
C ASP A 22 -17.49 -0.44 -5.25
N ASN A 23 -17.66 0.64 -4.49
CA ASN A 23 -18.01 1.97 -5.02
C ASN A 23 -16.78 2.85 -5.35
N GLY A 24 -15.60 2.26 -5.39
CA GLY A 24 -14.32 2.96 -5.57
C GLY A 24 -13.87 3.71 -4.32
N ILE A 25 -13.04 4.74 -4.54
CA ILE A 25 -12.42 5.56 -3.50
C ILE A 25 -13.05 6.95 -3.56
N SER A 26 -13.53 7.47 -2.43
CA SER A 26 -14.16 8.79 -2.40
C SER A 26 -13.15 9.93 -2.43
N ASP A 27 -13.58 11.12 -2.86
CA ASP A 27 -12.75 12.33 -2.89
C ASP A 27 -12.15 12.66 -1.52
N HIS A 28 -12.91 12.45 -0.43
CA HIS A 28 -12.41 12.65 0.93
C HIS A 28 -11.25 11.71 1.26
N GLN A 29 -11.33 10.45 0.82
CA GLN A 29 -10.23 9.49 1.00
C GLN A 29 -9.01 9.89 0.16
N PHE A 30 -9.19 10.32 -1.09
CA PHE A 30 -8.10 10.84 -1.91
C PHE A 30 -7.38 12.01 -1.24
N GLN A 31 -8.13 12.95 -0.67
CA GLN A 31 -7.57 14.09 0.05
C GLN A 31 -6.82 13.66 1.31
N GLY A 32 -7.38 12.77 2.12
CA GLY A 32 -6.72 12.25 3.32
C GLY A 32 -5.41 11.52 2.98
N ILE A 33 -5.43 10.64 1.98
CA ILE A 33 -4.24 9.93 1.52
C ILE A 33 -3.18 10.91 1.02
N ARG A 34 -3.57 11.89 0.20
CA ARG A 34 -2.64 12.91 -0.32
C ARG A 34 -1.99 13.72 0.81
N GLN A 35 -2.78 14.19 1.77
CA GLN A 35 -2.28 14.98 2.91
C GLN A 35 -1.31 14.18 3.79
N THR A 36 -1.60 12.90 4.02
CA THR A 36 -0.70 12.00 4.76
C THR A 36 0.61 11.76 4.00
N LEU A 37 0.55 11.54 2.69
CA LEU A 37 1.74 11.30 1.87
C LEU A 37 2.62 12.55 1.71
N GLN A 38 2.06 13.75 1.73
CA GLN A 38 2.84 15.01 1.69
C GLN A 38 3.80 15.19 2.87
N GLN A 39 3.69 14.37 3.93
CA GLN A 39 4.58 14.41 5.09
C GLN A 39 5.92 13.67 4.85
N VAL A 40 6.05 12.95 3.74
CA VAL A 40 7.25 12.16 3.41
C VAL A 40 7.78 12.52 2.03
N SER A 41 9.10 12.49 1.86
CA SER A 41 9.77 12.98 0.64
C SER A 41 9.43 12.17 -0.62
N TRP A 42 9.06 10.90 -0.46
CA TRP A 42 8.66 9.97 -1.53
C TRP A 42 7.14 9.93 -1.74
N GLY A 43 6.37 10.75 -1.01
CA GLY A 43 4.92 10.66 -0.99
C GLY A 43 4.22 11.03 -2.30
N GLU A 44 4.77 11.95 -3.08
CA GLU A 44 4.19 12.35 -4.37
C GLU A 44 4.24 11.22 -5.41
N GLU A 45 5.32 10.43 -5.45
CA GLU A 45 5.46 9.27 -6.34
C GLU A 45 4.47 8.16 -5.97
N VAL A 46 4.35 7.89 -4.67
CA VAL A 46 3.36 6.94 -4.13
C VAL A 46 1.94 7.39 -4.44
N TYR A 47 1.65 8.68 -4.27
CA TYR A 47 0.33 9.23 -4.56
C TYR A 47 -0.01 9.14 -6.05
N TRP A 48 0.96 9.42 -6.93
CA TRP A 48 0.78 9.30 -8.36
C TRP A 48 0.44 7.85 -8.77
N SER A 49 1.18 6.86 -8.26
CA SER A 49 0.89 5.45 -8.53
C SER A 49 -0.48 5.03 -7.99
N PHE A 50 -0.80 5.41 -6.75
CA PHE A 50 -2.11 5.15 -6.15
C PHE A 50 -3.26 5.72 -7.00
N GLN A 51 -3.12 6.97 -7.46
CA GLN A 51 -4.13 7.63 -8.29
C GLN A 51 -4.27 6.95 -9.65
N TYR A 52 -3.16 6.53 -10.25
CA TYR A 52 -3.16 5.80 -11.52
C TYR A 52 -3.97 4.50 -11.40
N GLU A 53 -3.72 3.68 -10.38
CA GLU A 53 -4.48 2.43 -10.19
C GLU A 53 -5.95 2.71 -9.93
N ALA A 54 -6.26 3.74 -9.13
CA ALA A 54 -7.64 4.11 -8.87
C ALA A 54 -8.42 4.55 -10.11
N GLN A 55 -7.74 5.08 -11.13
CA GLN A 55 -8.35 5.45 -12.42
C GLN A 55 -8.49 4.26 -13.39
N HIS A 56 -7.63 3.26 -13.27
CA HIS A 56 -7.60 2.11 -14.18
C HIS A 56 -8.32 0.87 -13.63
N HIS A 57 -8.71 0.91 -12.35
CA HIS A 57 -9.51 -0.10 -11.67
C HIS A 57 -9.00 -1.54 -11.89
N PRO A 58 -7.71 -1.83 -11.60
CA PRO A 58 -7.20 -3.19 -11.70
C PRO A 58 -7.93 -4.10 -10.70
N GLU A 59 -7.95 -5.40 -10.99
CA GLU A 59 -8.50 -6.40 -10.07
C GLU A 59 -7.69 -6.41 -8.76
N PRO A 60 -8.28 -6.02 -7.60
CA PRO A 60 -7.50 -5.77 -6.38
C PRO A 60 -6.77 -7.00 -5.84
N GLU A 61 -7.35 -8.19 -5.99
CA GLU A 61 -6.71 -9.43 -5.52
C GLU A 61 -5.52 -9.82 -6.42
N LYS A 62 -5.60 -9.58 -7.73
CA LYS A 62 -4.46 -9.78 -8.63
C LYS A 62 -3.32 -8.82 -8.28
N LEU A 63 -3.65 -7.54 -8.09
CA LEU A 63 -2.67 -6.52 -7.73
C LEU A 63 -2.06 -6.80 -6.36
N PHE A 64 -2.84 -7.31 -5.39
CA PHE A 64 -2.34 -7.72 -4.08
C PHE A 64 -1.15 -8.70 -4.17
N TYR A 65 -1.25 -9.74 -5.00
CA TYR A 65 -0.15 -10.69 -5.17
C TYR A 65 1.04 -10.10 -5.93
N GLN A 66 0.80 -9.22 -6.90
CA GLN A 66 1.86 -8.51 -7.62
C GLN A 66 2.68 -7.63 -6.66
N VAL A 67 2.00 -6.87 -5.79
CA VAL A 67 2.64 -6.05 -4.76
C VAL A 67 3.41 -6.91 -3.77
N LEU A 68 2.86 -8.05 -3.33
CA LEU A 68 3.59 -8.98 -2.46
C LEU A 68 4.89 -9.44 -3.10
N ASP A 69 4.84 -9.84 -4.38
CA ASP A 69 6.01 -10.30 -5.12
C ASP A 69 7.04 -9.17 -5.27
N ALA A 70 6.61 -7.95 -5.58
CA ALA A 70 7.49 -6.79 -5.66
C ALA A 70 8.19 -6.51 -4.33
N PHE A 71 7.46 -6.38 -3.21
CA PHE A 71 8.05 -6.18 -1.88
C PHE A 71 9.03 -7.29 -1.50
N SER A 72 8.77 -8.52 -1.94
CA SER A 72 9.64 -9.67 -1.66
C SER A 72 10.95 -9.56 -2.43
N GLN A 73 10.91 -9.13 -3.70
CA GLN A 73 12.10 -8.92 -4.54
C GLN A 73 13.01 -7.81 -4.00
N PHE A 74 12.42 -6.78 -3.39
CA PHE A 74 13.18 -5.72 -2.72
C PHE A 74 13.81 -6.16 -1.39
N GLY A 75 13.31 -7.24 -0.77
CA GLY A 75 13.71 -7.60 0.58
C GLY A 75 13.31 -6.57 1.64
N PRO A 76 13.81 -6.69 2.88
CA PRO A 76 13.59 -5.74 3.96
C PRO A 76 14.15 -4.35 3.61
N GLN A 77 13.29 -3.34 3.64
CA GLN A 77 13.65 -1.95 3.40
C GLN A 77 13.34 -1.09 4.62
N GLU A 78 14.20 -0.14 4.95
CA GLU A 78 13.99 0.81 6.05
C GLU A 78 12.72 1.66 5.85
N THR A 79 12.33 1.89 4.60
CA THR A 79 11.14 2.66 4.21
C THR A 79 9.81 1.94 4.48
N TYR A 80 9.81 0.62 4.73
CA TYR A 80 8.57 -0.12 5.03
C TYR A 80 7.94 0.29 6.35
N ALA A 81 8.74 0.47 7.41
CA ALA A 81 8.23 0.85 8.72
C ALA A 81 7.46 2.18 8.71
N PRO A 82 8.00 3.29 8.16
CA PRO A 82 7.25 4.54 8.04
C PRO A 82 6.04 4.38 7.11
N PHE A 83 6.15 3.66 6.00
CA PHE A 83 5.03 3.43 5.09
C PHE A 83 3.86 2.67 5.75
N PHE A 84 4.14 1.58 6.45
CA PHE A 84 3.15 0.82 7.22
C PHE A 84 2.51 1.65 8.33
N THR A 85 3.27 2.55 8.94
CA THR A 85 2.73 3.49 9.94
C THR A 85 1.74 4.46 9.31
N LEU A 86 2.02 4.98 8.11
CA LEU A 86 1.10 5.86 7.37
C LEU A 86 -0.18 5.13 6.97
N ILE A 87 -0.08 3.87 6.52
CA ILE A 87 -1.27 3.05 6.21
C ILE A 87 -2.14 2.88 7.46
N LEU A 88 -1.55 2.50 8.60
CA LEU A 88 -2.30 2.36 9.86
C LEU A 88 -2.98 3.66 10.28
N HIS A 89 -2.30 4.79 10.13
CA HIS A 89 -2.86 6.10 10.41
C HIS A 89 -4.11 6.37 9.54
N LEU A 90 -4.01 6.15 8.23
CA LEU A 90 -5.13 6.33 7.28
C LEU A 90 -6.29 5.37 7.57
N ILE A 91 -6.01 4.12 7.93
CA ILE A 91 -7.04 3.15 8.35
C ILE A 91 -7.76 3.66 9.60
N HIS A 92 -7.03 4.17 10.60
CA HIS A 92 -7.62 4.70 11.82
C HIS A 92 -8.48 5.95 11.62
N GLN A 93 -8.17 6.76 10.61
CA GLN A 93 -8.98 7.92 10.20
C GLN A 93 -10.24 7.55 9.41
N SER A 94 -10.43 6.29 9.05
CA SER A 94 -11.64 5.85 8.35
C SER A 94 -12.88 6.08 9.22
N GLU A 95 -13.90 6.71 8.64
CA GLU A 95 -15.11 7.14 9.35
C GLU A 95 -15.99 5.98 9.81
N SER A 96 -16.04 4.90 9.03
CA SER A 96 -16.84 3.70 9.32
C SER A 96 -15.99 2.61 9.99
N SER A 97 -16.53 2.03 11.07
CA SER A 97 -15.95 0.88 11.77
C SER A 97 -15.75 -0.32 10.84
N ASP A 98 -16.72 -0.56 9.96
CA ASP A 98 -16.71 -1.72 9.07
C ASP A 98 -15.63 -1.55 8.00
N LEU A 99 -15.49 -0.34 7.45
CA LEU A 99 -14.43 -0.04 6.49
C LEU A 99 -13.05 -0.13 7.14
N LYS A 100 -12.93 0.33 8.39
CA LYS A 100 -11.70 0.22 9.18
C LYS A 100 -11.32 -1.24 9.37
N GLU A 101 -12.25 -2.10 9.77
CA GLU A 101 -12.00 -3.53 9.97
C GLU A 101 -11.59 -4.21 8.65
N GLN A 102 -12.30 -3.94 7.56
CA GLN A 102 -11.98 -4.51 6.24
C GLN A 102 -10.58 -4.11 5.75
N ARG A 103 -10.23 -2.83 5.86
CA ARG A 103 -8.89 -2.33 5.48
C ARG A 103 -7.81 -2.93 6.37
N LEU A 104 -8.07 -3.02 7.67
CA LEU A 104 -7.14 -3.62 8.62
C LEU A 104 -6.90 -5.10 8.30
N LYS A 105 -7.95 -5.87 7.96
CA LYS A 105 -7.80 -7.27 7.52
C LYS A 105 -6.91 -7.41 6.29
N LYS A 106 -7.13 -6.58 5.26
CA LYS A 106 -6.28 -6.57 4.05
C LYS A 106 -4.81 -6.24 4.39
N PHE A 107 -4.60 -5.22 5.22
CA PHE A 107 -3.29 -4.77 5.62
C PHE A 107 -2.54 -5.80 6.49
N GLU A 108 -3.20 -6.38 7.49
CA GLU A 108 -2.59 -7.40 8.34
C GLU A 108 -2.32 -8.70 7.58
N ARG A 109 -3.19 -9.09 6.63
CA ARG A 109 -2.91 -10.19 5.68
C ARG A 109 -1.65 -9.90 4.88
N PHE A 110 -1.50 -8.69 4.35
CA PHE A 110 -0.29 -8.30 3.61
C PHE A 110 0.96 -8.39 4.49
N ARG A 111 0.91 -7.78 5.68
CA ARG A 111 2.03 -7.76 6.64
C ARG A 111 2.46 -9.15 7.06
N PHE A 112 1.50 -10.02 7.35
CA PHE A 112 1.78 -11.41 7.69
C PHE A 112 2.52 -12.13 6.56
N LEU A 113 1.97 -12.09 5.34
CA LEU A 113 2.55 -12.79 4.19
C LEU A 113 3.93 -12.26 3.82
N ILE A 114 4.14 -10.94 3.83
CA ILE A 114 5.46 -10.38 3.49
C ILE A 114 6.50 -10.72 4.56
N MET A 115 6.12 -10.73 5.84
CA MET A 115 7.01 -11.16 6.92
C MET A 115 7.37 -12.65 6.81
N GLU A 116 6.41 -13.52 6.47
CA GLU A 116 6.70 -14.93 6.20
C GLU A 116 7.70 -15.08 5.05
N ARG A 117 7.54 -14.30 3.97
CA ARG A 117 8.49 -14.31 2.85
C ARG A 117 9.87 -13.82 3.28
N PHE A 118 9.95 -12.78 4.11
CA PHE A 118 11.24 -12.31 4.64
C PHE A 118 11.93 -13.31 5.57
N GLN A 119 11.19 -14.10 6.33
CA GLN A 119 11.75 -15.10 7.24
C GLN A 119 12.16 -16.40 6.53
N ASN A 120 11.41 -16.78 5.50
CA ASN A 120 11.61 -18.06 4.80
C ASN A 120 12.59 -17.96 3.62
N ASP A 121 12.91 -16.75 3.15
CA ASP A 121 13.78 -16.58 2.00
C ASP A 121 15.25 -16.40 2.41
N GLN A 122 16.05 -17.46 2.20
CA GLN A 122 17.50 -17.48 2.48
C GLN A 122 18.33 -16.67 1.45
N ASN A 123 17.70 -16.07 0.43
CA ASN A 123 18.37 -15.35 -0.67
C ASN A 123 18.05 -13.85 -0.74
N ILE A 124 17.46 -13.27 0.30
CA ILE A 124 17.30 -11.82 0.41
C ILE A 124 18.71 -11.21 0.52
N LYS A 125 19.14 -10.57 -0.58
CA LYS A 125 20.46 -9.96 -0.71
C LYS A 125 20.53 -8.59 -0.07
#